data_AF-A0A7S4U6X1-F1
#
_entry.id   AF-A0A7S4U6X1-F1
#
_cell.length_a   1.000
_cell.length_b   1.000
_cell.length_c   1.000
_cell.angle_alpha   90.00
_cell.angle_beta   90.00
_cell.angle_gamma   90.00
#
_symmetry.space_group_name_H-M   'P 1'
#
loop_
_entity.id
_entity.type
_entity.pdbx_description
1 polymer ?
#
loop_
_entity_poly.entity_id
_entity_poly.type
_entity_poly.pdbx_seq_one_letter_code
_entity_poly.pdbx_strand_id
1 'polypeptide(L)'
;SSVSDQSKRDVYALGIILFEMWSAFATTMERITSIDRLRRLESFPQGFEAQQVKANRRNVCQLIRWLINAEPTTRPTALQVLDSELLPRTMLESELHQFLSNVQSKPYFHAMLMEALFEREDRAAALFYDPKNALSQYSGSDFALVLSNLTRIFLKHAAQ
;
A
#
# COMPACT_ATOMS: atom_id res chain seq x y z
N SER A 1 25.03 3.87 27.80
CA SER A 1 24.00 2.83 27.94
C SER A 1 22.57 3.38 28.14
N SER A 2 22.35 4.61 28.60
CA SER A 2 21.00 5.20 28.77
C SER A 2 20.30 5.68 27.49
N VAL A 3 21.07 6.12 26.49
CA VAL A 3 20.53 6.67 25.22
C VAL A 3 19.80 5.59 24.41
N SER A 4 20.33 4.37 24.38
CA SER A 4 19.70 3.23 23.71
C SER A 4 18.33 2.91 24.30
N ASP A 5 18.22 2.92 25.63
CA ASP A 5 16.96 2.62 26.33
C ASP A 5 15.89 3.71 26.08
N GLN A 6 16.31 4.98 26.03
CA GLN A 6 15.39 6.06 25.64
C GLN A 6 14.87 5.86 24.23
N SER A 7 15.75 5.61 23.25
CA SER A 7 15.34 5.40 21.86
C SER A 7 14.37 4.20 21.72
N LYS A 8 14.56 3.11 22.47
CA LYS A 8 13.62 1.98 22.45
C LYS A 8 12.27 2.31 23.09
N ARG A 9 12.22 3.23 24.06
CA ARG A 9 10.96 3.75 24.61
C ARG A 9 10.25 4.68 23.63
N ASP A 10 11.00 5.51 22.92
CA ASP A 10 10.44 6.41 21.89
C ASP A 10 9.85 5.61 20.73
N VAL A 11 10.53 4.54 20.29
CA VAL A 11 10.03 3.59 19.27
C VAL A 11 8.72 2.92 19.73
N TYR A 12 8.62 2.54 21.00
CA TYR A 12 7.37 1.99 21.55
C TYR A 12 6.24 3.02 21.54
N ALA A 13 6.52 4.25 21.98
CA ALA A 13 5.55 5.33 21.97
C ALA A 13 5.06 5.62 20.53
N LEU A 14 5.96 5.60 19.55
CA LEU A 14 5.61 5.71 18.13
C LEU A 14 4.64 4.60 17.69
N GLY A 15 4.87 3.35 18.12
CA GLY A 15 3.95 2.24 17.82
C GLY A 15 2.53 2.48 18.34
N ILE A 16 2.39 3.04 19.55
CA ILE A 16 1.08 3.43 20.11
C ILE A 16 0.45 4.58 19.31
N ILE A 17 1.23 5.63 18.98
CA ILE A 17 0.75 6.77 18.18
C ILE A 17 0.26 6.29 16.80
N LEU A 18 1.01 5.41 16.13
CA LEU A 18 0.59 4.84 14.85
C LEU A 18 -0.69 4.00 15.00
N PHE A 19 -0.84 3.22 16.06
CA PHE A 19 -2.11 2.53 16.30
C PHE A 19 -3.28 3.51 16.41
N GLU A 20 -3.11 4.60 17.16
CA GLU A 20 -4.14 5.61 17.31
C GLU A 20 -4.48 6.32 16.00
N MET A 21 -3.48 6.68 15.20
CA MET A 21 -3.67 7.36 13.90
C MET A 21 -4.49 6.54 12.90
N TRP A 22 -4.41 5.20 12.97
CA TRP A 22 -5.15 4.28 12.08
C TRP A 22 -6.41 3.69 12.72
N SER A 23 -6.75 4.12 13.93
CA SER A 23 -7.96 3.71 14.64
C SER A 23 -8.99 4.84 14.63
N ALA A 24 -10.26 4.49 14.45
CA ALA A 24 -11.36 5.40 14.70
C ALA A 24 -12.01 4.99 16.03
N PHE A 25 -12.06 5.90 17.00
CA PHE A 25 -12.72 5.68 18.27
C PHE A 25 -13.96 6.57 18.35
N ALA A 26 -15.10 5.98 18.68
CA ALA A 26 -16.34 6.74 18.90
C ALA A 26 -16.37 7.37 20.30
N THR A 27 -15.66 6.78 21.26
CA THR A 27 -15.64 7.24 22.65
C THR A 27 -14.25 7.19 23.26
N THR A 28 -14.03 8.00 24.30
CA THR A 28 -12.78 7.96 25.09
C THR A 28 -12.56 6.60 25.74
N MET A 29 -13.63 5.93 26.20
CA MET A 29 -13.51 4.62 26.86
C MET A 29 -13.03 3.56 25.88
N GLU A 30 -13.57 3.53 24.65
CA GLU A 30 -13.13 2.63 23.60
C GLU A 30 -11.63 2.81 23.29
N ARG A 31 -11.17 4.06 23.20
CA ARG A 31 -9.75 4.38 23.05
C ARG A 31 -8.91 3.81 24.19
N ILE A 32 -9.31 4.06 25.44
CA ILE A 32 -8.59 3.58 26.63
C ILE A 32 -8.51 2.05 26.63
N THR A 33 -9.64 1.36 26.45
CA THR A 33 -9.69 -0.11 26.46
C THR A 33 -8.87 -0.71 25.30
N SER A 34 -8.91 -0.10 24.12
CA SER A 34 -8.15 -0.58 22.96
C SER A 34 -6.65 -0.42 23.15
N ILE A 35 -6.19 0.73 23.67
CA ILE A 35 -4.77 0.95 23.96
C ILE A 35 -4.30 0.05 25.11
N ASP A 36 -5.08 -0.10 26.18
CA ASP A 36 -4.70 -0.98 27.29
C ASP A 36 -4.59 -2.44 26.84
N ARG A 37 -5.53 -2.90 26.02
CA ARG A 37 -5.48 -4.23 25.37
C ARG A 37 -4.20 -4.39 24.54
N LEU A 38 -3.88 -3.40 23.71
CA LEU A 38 -2.69 -3.45 22.86
C LEU A 38 -1.40 -3.51 23.70
N ARG A 39 -1.33 -2.74 24.79
CA ARG A 39 -0.15 -2.72 25.69
C ARG A 39 0.05 -4.02 26.45
N ARG A 40 -1.04 -4.68 26.88
CA ARG A 40 -0.97 -5.87 27.73
C ARG A 40 -0.89 -7.18 26.96
N LEU A 41 -1.60 -7.27 25.85
CA LEU A 41 -1.78 -8.52 25.10
C LEU A 41 -1.07 -8.51 23.75
N GLU A 42 -0.47 -7.38 23.35
CA GLU A 42 0.08 -7.18 21.99
C GLU A 42 -0.92 -7.54 20.89
N SER A 43 -2.21 -7.40 21.20
CA SER A 43 -3.32 -7.80 20.34
C SER A 43 -4.14 -6.57 19.97
N PHE A 44 -4.47 -6.46 18.68
CA PHE A 44 -5.35 -5.42 18.21
C PHE A 44 -6.80 -5.66 18.67
N PRO A 45 -7.60 -4.59 18.82
CA PRO A 45 -9.04 -4.76 19.01
C PRO A 45 -9.68 -5.46 17.80
N GLN A 46 -10.83 -6.06 18.03
CA GLN A 46 -11.53 -6.84 17.01
C GLN A 46 -11.81 -5.98 15.77
N GLY A 47 -11.54 -6.54 14.59
CA GLY A 47 -11.82 -5.89 13.30
C GLY A 47 -10.74 -4.92 12.82
N PHE A 48 -9.83 -4.44 13.68
CA PHE A 48 -8.78 -3.50 13.27
C PHE A 48 -7.92 -4.05 12.13
N GLU A 49 -7.36 -5.26 12.28
CA GLU A 49 -6.52 -5.87 11.23
C GLU A 49 -7.31 -6.12 9.94
N ALA A 50 -8.54 -6.63 10.06
CA ALA A 50 -9.40 -6.87 8.90
C ALA A 50 -9.67 -5.57 8.13
N GLN A 51 -9.88 -4.45 8.84
CA GLN A 51 -10.07 -3.14 8.24
C GLN A 51 -8.79 -2.67 7.53
N GLN A 52 -7.61 -2.83 8.13
CA GLN A 52 -6.36 -2.44 7.46
C GLN A 52 -6.07 -3.30 6.23
N VAL A 53 -6.34 -4.61 6.29
CA VAL A 53 -6.23 -5.50 5.12
C VAL A 53 -7.19 -5.05 4.01
N LYS A 54 -8.46 -4.77 4.34
CA LYS A 54 -9.44 -4.27 3.36
C LYS A 54 -9.02 -2.94 2.73
N ALA A 55 -8.31 -2.10 3.46
CA ALA A 55 -7.78 -0.83 2.98
C ALA A 55 -6.43 -0.94 2.25
N ASN A 56 -5.93 -2.16 2.00
CA ASN A 56 -4.61 -2.44 1.43
C ASN A 56 -3.44 -1.86 2.27
N ARG A 57 -3.57 -1.91 3.59
CA ARG A 57 -2.63 -1.34 4.59
C ARG A 57 -2.13 -2.40 5.57
N ARG A 58 -2.02 -3.67 5.15
CA ARG A 58 -1.61 -4.79 6.03
C ARG A 58 -0.26 -4.54 6.73
N ASN A 59 0.65 -3.84 6.06
CA ASN A 59 1.98 -3.51 6.59
C ASN A 59 1.91 -2.66 7.87
N VAL A 60 0.87 -1.85 8.05
CA VAL A 60 0.67 -1.02 9.25
C VAL A 60 0.56 -1.90 10.50
N CYS A 61 -0.19 -3.00 10.42
CA CYS A 61 -0.34 -3.92 11.54
C CYS A 61 0.98 -4.63 11.90
N GLN A 62 1.79 -4.97 10.89
CA GLN A 62 3.12 -5.56 11.10
C GLN A 62 4.08 -4.54 11.73
N LEU A 63 4.07 -3.30 11.22
CA LEU A 63 4.89 -2.22 11.74
C LEU A 63 4.55 -1.93 13.20
N ILE A 64 3.27 -1.73 13.54
CA ILE A 64 2.86 -1.45 14.92
C ILE A 64 3.36 -2.56 15.85
N ARG A 65 3.13 -3.84 15.52
CA ARG A 65 3.61 -4.99 16.32
C ARG A 65 5.11 -4.96 16.56
N TRP A 66 5.89 -4.63 15.53
CA TRP A 66 7.34 -4.55 15.63
C TRP A 66 7.80 -3.45 16.58
N LEU A 67 7.12 -2.30 16.57
CA LEU A 67 7.44 -1.16 17.43
C LEU A 67 7.02 -1.37 18.89
N ILE A 68 5.89 -2.04 19.12
CA ILE A 68 5.31 -2.20 20.47
C ILE A 68 5.76 -3.49 21.19
N ASN A 69 6.69 -4.26 20.64
CA ASN A 69 7.13 -5.51 21.25
C ASN A 69 7.53 -5.32 22.72
N ALA A 70 7.08 -6.18 23.62
CA ALA A 70 7.34 -6.10 25.05
C ALA A 70 8.83 -6.10 25.34
N GLU A 71 9.61 -6.88 24.59
CA GLU A 71 11.05 -6.99 24.73
C GLU A 71 11.76 -5.83 24.00
N PRO A 72 12.34 -4.84 24.73
CA PRO A 72 12.89 -3.63 24.11
C PRO A 72 14.06 -3.90 23.14
N THR A 73 14.79 -5.00 23.36
CA THR A 73 15.92 -5.39 22.51
C THR A 73 15.49 -5.84 21.11
N THR A 74 14.26 -6.35 20.96
CA THR A 74 13.71 -6.80 19.67
C THR A 74 13.08 -5.68 18.84
N ARG A 75 12.76 -4.55 19.48
CA ARG A 75 12.25 -3.36 18.78
C ARG A 75 13.29 -2.84 17.80
N PRO A 76 12.90 -2.26 16.65
CA PRO A 76 13.85 -1.70 15.71
C PRO A 76 14.50 -0.41 16.18
N THR A 77 15.50 0.05 15.43
CA THR A 77 15.92 1.45 15.41
C THR A 77 15.09 2.24 14.38
N ALA A 78 15.06 3.57 14.49
CA ALA A 78 14.38 4.40 13.50
C ALA A 78 14.89 4.18 12.07
N LEU A 79 16.21 3.97 11.90
CA LEU A 79 16.81 3.64 10.60
C LEU A 79 16.30 2.29 10.08
N GLN A 80 16.25 1.25 10.93
CA GLN A 80 15.70 -0.05 10.52
C GLN A 80 14.23 0.03 10.10
N VAL A 81 13.44 0.94 10.69
CA VAL A 81 12.06 1.20 10.24
C VAL A 81 12.05 1.86 8.87
N LEU A 82 12.87 2.88 8.65
CA LEU A 82 12.98 3.59 7.37
C LEU A 82 13.45 2.69 6.23
N ASP A 83 14.38 1.78 6.51
CA ASP A 83 14.92 0.83 5.53
C ASP A 83 14.00 -0.38 5.31
N SER A 84 12.95 -0.55 6.12
CA SER A 84 12.03 -1.67 5.99
C SER A 84 11.03 -1.50 4.85
N GLU A 85 10.55 -2.62 4.29
CA GLU A 85 9.48 -2.61 3.29
C GLU A 85 8.07 -2.39 3.89
N LEU A 86 7.99 -2.09 5.19
CA LEU A 86 6.73 -1.90 5.90
C LEU A 86 6.15 -0.50 5.70
N LEU A 87 6.98 0.47 5.35
CA LEU A 87 6.53 1.82 5.01
C LEU A 87 5.99 1.85 3.58
N PRO A 88 4.95 2.66 3.31
CA PRO A 88 4.55 2.93 1.94
C PRO A 88 5.77 3.49 1.18
N ARG A 89 6.16 2.85 0.08
CA ARG A 89 7.15 3.43 -0.84
C ARG A 89 6.49 4.63 -1.52
N THR A 90 6.53 5.79 -0.88
CA THR A 90 6.29 7.05 -1.56
C THR A 90 7.59 7.36 -2.28
N MET A 91 7.67 7.06 -3.58
CA MET A 91 8.64 7.80 -4.38
C MET A 91 8.23 9.25 -4.24
N LEU A 92 9.06 10.07 -3.58
CA LEU A 92 8.73 11.48 -3.49
C LEU A 92 8.65 12.00 -4.92
N GLU A 93 7.66 12.84 -5.24
CA GLU A 93 7.53 13.40 -6.58
C GLU A 93 8.83 14.08 -7.03
N SER A 94 9.58 14.68 -6.10
CA SER A 94 10.92 15.23 -6.36
C SER A 94 11.97 14.19 -6.70
N GLU A 95 11.96 13.02 -6.07
CA GLU A 95 12.87 11.90 -6.41
C GLU A 95 12.56 11.34 -7.79
N LEU A 96 11.27 11.26 -8.14
CA LEU A 96 10.81 10.89 -9.47
C LEU A 96 11.25 11.91 -10.52
N HIS A 97 11.01 13.20 -10.29
CA HIS A 97 11.45 14.25 -11.19
C HIS A 97 12.96 14.28 -11.38
N GLN A 98 13.72 14.10 -10.30
CA GLN A 98 15.18 14.03 -10.37
C GLN A 98 15.65 12.80 -11.16
N PHE A 99 15.04 11.63 -10.93
CA PHE A 99 15.32 10.43 -11.69
C PHE A 99 15.00 10.63 -13.18
N LEU A 100 13.81 11.14 -13.52
CA LEU A 100 13.41 11.39 -14.92
C LEU A 100 14.31 12.41 -15.61
N SER A 101 14.70 13.50 -14.93
CA SER A 101 15.65 14.48 -15.46
C SER A 101 17.03 13.85 -15.74
N ASN A 102 17.50 13.01 -14.82
CA ASN A 102 18.75 12.27 -14.98
C ASN A 102 18.68 11.23 -16.11
N VAL A 103 17.51 10.63 -16.35
CA VAL A 103 17.28 9.69 -17.45
C VAL A 103 17.18 10.43 -18.78
N GLN A 104 16.43 11.53 -18.85
CA GLN A 104 16.29 12.36 -20.07
C GLN A 104 17.63 12.92 -20.55
N SER A 105 18.51 13.32 -19.62
CA SER A 105 19.85 13.84 -19.97
C SER A 105 20.81 12.78 -20.51
N LYS A 106 20.47 11.49 -20.44
CA LYS A 106 21.31 10.38 -20.88
C LYS A 106 20.62 9.56 -21.98
N PRO A 107 21.03 9.71 -23.26
CA PRO A 107 20.33 9.13 -24.41
C PRO A 107 20.06 7.61 -24.30
N TYR A 108 21.02 6.85 -23.76
CA TYR A 108 20.88 5.41 -23.56
C TYR A 108 19.75 5.05 -22.57
N PHE A 109 19.75 5.68 -21.40
CA PHE A 109 18.73 5.42 -20.38
C PHE A 109 17.36 5.93 -20.83
N HIS A 110 17.32 7.05 -21.53
CA HIS A 110 16.09 7.56 -22.13
C HIS A 110 15.51 6.58 -23.15
N ALA A 111 16.32 6.06 -24.07
CA ALA A 111 15.88 5.09 -25.07
C ALA A 111 15.35 3.80 -24.41
N MET A 112 16.09 3.25 -23.44
CA MET A 112 15.67 2.06 -22.69
C MET A 112 14.38 2.28 -21.90
N LEU A 113 14.19 3.45 -21.29
CA LEU A 113 12.94 3.79 -20.60
C LEU A 113 11.77 3.91 -21.57
N MET A 114 11.97 4.57 -22.72
CA MET A 114 10.93 4.71 -23.75
C MET A 114 10.57 3.35 -24.34
N GLU A 115 11.55 2.51 -24.63
CA GLU A 115 11.33 1.13 -25.07
C GLU A 115 10.48 0.40 -24.03
N ALA A 116 10.89 0.33 -22.76
CA ALA A 116 10.12 -0.36 -21.72
C ALA A 116 8.70 0.20 -21.50
N LEU A 117 8.50 1.53 -21.63
CA LEU A 117 7.18 2.16 -21.48
C LEU A 117 6.24 1.86 -22.66
N PHE A 118 6.77 1.80 -23.88
CA PHE A 118 6.00 1.61 -25.12
C PHE A 118 6.03 0.16 -25.64
N GLU A 119 6.84 -0.71 -25.06
CA GLU A 119 6.86 -2.16 -25.32
C GLU A 119 5.60 -2.85 -24.77
N ARG A 120 4.87 -2.19 -23.86
CA ARG A 120 3.54 -2.64 -23.46
C ARG A 120 2.57 -2.42 -24.63
N GLU A 121 2.30 -3.49 -25.37
CA GLU A 121 1.29 -3.52 -26.43
C GLU A 121 -0.01 -2.90 -25.91
N ASP A 122 -0.40 -1.77 -26.50
CA ASP A 122 -1.63 -1.07 -26.16
C ASP A 122 -2.81 -1.94 -26.62
N ARG A 123 -3.25 -2.82 -25.72
CA ARG A 123 -4.37 -3.74 -25.95
C ARG A 123 -5.65 -3.00 -26.30
N ALA A 124 -5.75 -1.70 -25.97
CA ALA A 124 -6.85 -0.86 -26.42
C ALA A 124 -6.63 -0.36 -27.85
N ALA A 125 -5.40 -0.02 -28.27
CA ALA A 125 -5.10 0.34 -29.65
C ALA A 125 -5.47 -0.77 -30.65
N ALA A 126 -5.22 -2.04 -30.32
CA ALA A 126 -5.67 -3.17 -31.14
C ALA A 126 -7.21 -3.21 -31.33
N LEU A 127 -7.97 -2.82 -30.29
CA LEU A 127 -9.42 -2.68 -30.32
C LEU A 127 -9.90 -1.48 -31.17
N PHE A 128 -9.13 -0.40 -31.21
CA PHE A 128 -9.47 0.79 -32.00
C PHE A 128 -9.13 0.65 -33.49
N TYR A 129 -8.07 -0.08 -33.83
CA TYR A 129 -7.58 -0.21 -35.20
C TYR A 129 -8.13 -1.42 -35.96
N ASP A 130 -8.23 -2.61 -35.33
CA ASP A 130 -8.85 -3.79 -35.93
C ASP A 130 -9.64 -4.60 -34.89
N PRO A 131 -10.85 -4.13 -34.55
CA PRO A 131 -11.67 -4.78 -33.54
C PRO A 131 -12.04 -6.22 -33.92
N LYS A 132 -12.14 -6.56 -35.20
CA LYS A 132 -12.53 -7.92 -35.62
C LYS A 132 -11.43 -8.93 -35.33
N ASN A 133 -10.19 -8.59 -35.66
CA ASN A 133 -9.04 -9.45 -35.39
C ASN A 133 -8.74 -9.52 -33.89
N ALA A 134 -8.77 -8.37 -33.18
CA ALA A 134 -8.58 -8.32 -31.73
C ALA A 134 -9.63 -9.15 -30.97
N LEU A 135 -10.91 -9.05 -31.36
CA LEU A 135 -12.00 -9.82 -30.74
C LEU A 135 -11.97 -11.31 -31.11
N SER A 136 -11.41 -11.67 -32.27
CA SER A 136 -11.28 -13.08 -32.68
C SER A 136 -10.29 -13.87 -31.82
N GLN A 137 -9.32 -13.19 -31.19
CA GLN A 137 -8.40 -13.79 -30.22
C GLN A 137 -9.08 -14.11 -28.88
N TYR A 138 -10.25 -13.51 -28.62
CA TYR A 138 -11.09 -13.80 -27.46
C TYR A 138 -12.19 -14.78 -27.86
N SER A 139 -11.86 -16.07 -27.92
CA SER A 139 -12.86 -17.15 -28.03
C SER A 139 -12.96 -17.89 -26.70
N GLY A 140 -14.18 -18.02 -26.17
CA GLY A 140 -14.45 -18.79 -24.94
C GLY A 140 -15.02 -17.96 -23.78
N SER A 141 -15.11 -18.61 -22.61
CA SER A 141 -15.73 -18.12 -21.36
C SER A 141 -15.27 -16.72 -20.91
N ASP A 142 -14.08 -16.28 -21.32
CA ASP A 142 -13.54 -14.95 -21.01
C ASP A 142 -14.37 -13.83 -21.63
N PHE A 143 -14.93 -14.03 -22.83
CA PHE A 143 -15.80 -13.03 -23.47
C PHE A 143 -17.13 -12.86 -22.72
N ALA A 144 -17.71 -13.96 -22.24
CA ALA A 144 -18.94 -13.91 -21.44
C ALA A 144 -18.73 -13.17 -20.12
N LEU A 145 -17.58 -13.37 -19.48
CA LEU A 145 -17.21 -12.65 -18.26
C LEU A 145 -17.03 -11.15 -18.52
N VAL A 146 -16.33 -10.77 -19.58
CA VAL A 146 -16.15 -9.37 -19.98
C VAL A 146 -17.49 -8.71 -20.31
N LEU A 147 -18.35 -9.37 -21.08
CA LEU A 147 -19.68 -8.86 -21.43
C LEU A 147 -20.52 -8.66 -20.17
N SER A 148 -20.55 -9.64 -19.26
CA SER A 148 -21.29 -9.54 -18.00
C SER A 148 -20.83 -8.36 -17.13
N ASN A 149 -19.52 -8.11 -17.09
CA ASN A 149 -18.96 -6.99 -16.35
C ASN A 149 -19.29 -5.63 -16.99
N LEU A 150 -19.20 -5.53 -18.33
CA LEU A 150 -19.59 -4.33 -19.05
C LEU A 150 -21.10 -4.06 -18.88
N THR A 151 -21.97 -5.05 -19.07
CA THR A 151 -23.42 -4.89 -18.86
C THR A 151 -23.73 -4.46 -17.42
N ARG A 152 -23.05 -5.02 -16.43
CA ARG A 152 -23.20 -4.60 -15.02
C ARG A 152 -22.77 -3.15 -14.80
N ILE A 153 -21.67 -2.71 -15.42
CA ILE A 153 -21.20 -1.31 -15.34
C ILE A 153 -22.20 -0.38 -16.03
N PHE A 154 -22.65 -0.69 -17.24
CA PHE A 154 -23.60 0.13 -17.98
C PHE A 154 -24.95 0.21 -17.26
N LEU A 155 -25.51 -0.89 -16.76
CA LEU A 155 -26.75 -0.86 -15.99
C LEU A 155 -26.62 -0.06 -14.69
N LYS A 156 -25.45 -0.11 -14.03
CA LYS A 156 -25.20 0.66 -12.81
C LYS A 156 -25.13 2.17 -13.06
N HIS A 157 -24.69 2.60 -14.25
CA HIS A 157 -24.46 4.01 -14.57
C HIS A 157 -25.49 4.61 -15.55
N ALA A 158 -26.27 3.80 -16.28
CA ALA A 158 -27.34 4.26 -17.17
C ALA A 158 -28.66 4.55 -16.42
N ALA A 159 -28.70 4.33 -15.10
CA ALA A 159 -29.83 4.66 -14.23
C ALA A 159 -29.68 6.02 -13.52
N GLN A 160 -28.83 6.93 -14.04
CA GLN A 160 -28.72 8.32 -13.59
C GLN A 160 -29.10 9.29 -14.70
#